data_AF-A0AAQ4EKE5-F1
#
_entry.id   AF-A0AAQ4EKE5-F1
#
_cell.length_a   1.000
_cell.length_b   1.000
_cell.length_c   1.000
_cell.angle_alpha   90.00
_cell.angle_beta   90.00
_cell.angle_gamma   90.00
#
_symmetry.space_group_name_H-M   'P 1'
#
loop_
_entity.id
_entity.type
_entity.pdbx_description
1 polymer ?
#
loop_
_entity_poly.entity_id
_entity_poly.type
_entity_poly.pdbx_seq_one_letter_code
_entity_poly.pdbx_strand_id
1 'polypeptide(L)'
;MASGVGGALSGEPKKQEDVIVTVAAIKPSSAPGMTSTKKGAAETSVAYPQSADAPPCDPAPAGLVSDAAPADDPASQAKGSKVIPRRGTLLTPSWLGVNNFDLSEMVRSPREAFGSSAGVFMKGLLTSLVVIATMLFVLVAIFFLIRTTTPKVKDGFCVTDDCLFHASLLKDTRGTKFDPCNDFSAHVCFNWSPPKQREDIRDFGTSAMVDMVYSWLLDLSTTLQEGSKAFPVANKALAMLESCMSNASTYGTDLKNFREFLNNLSLPWPNPPRQDVDALGVLVNLAYNWQAPFWFEVSVSLVRKGAFKGRRSIILAPAPLITLYRQQHRAVIREGKDAYFKYWMHFYVALFGDAKSANKKRALQTADMEGDIFDTIYEALYVSPKYSAVFLIEDLEMYTAHINSRRWLQQLQGGTALNPKLTDQDVVVTTNAHFLKTVAILFNRYTNDDILDFLGWQFAQHYTPVSDSGLLVARYGDRRTARSLRPAFCGFHFHIEVPYKVFLLSLRFASRLTQSDKELVDAGFDRLVSTAVYLVNDSTWLDSESRALATDKLRAASLRLRPPAKFLNDTNMEELFQAFPEKKTAFWRILHKIAPELSNDQ
;
A
#
# COMPACT_ATOMS: atom_id res chain seq x y z
N MET A 1 -68.31 -18.45 7.13
CA MET A 1 -68.68 -19.45 6.10
C MET A 1 -67.51 -19.45 5.13
N ALA A 2 -66.58 -20.41 5.19
CA ALA A 2 -66.69 -21.79 4.66
C ALA A 2 -66.64 -21.81 3.12
N SER A 3 -65.78 -22.56 2.43
CA SER A 3 -64.72 -23.54 2.82
C SER A 3 -63.68 -23.64 1.68
N GLY A 4 -62.39 -23.95 1.89
CA GLY A 4 -61.79 -25.31 1.89
C GLY A 4 -61.74 -25.94 0.48
N VAL A 5 -60.68 -26.59 -0.05
CA VAL A 5 -59.34 -27.11 0.38
C VAL A 5 -58.51 -27.21 -0.94
N GLY A 6 -57.17 -27.29 -1.09
CA GLY A 6 -55.93 -27.44 -0.29
C GLY A 6 -54.85 -28.07 -1.22
N GLY A 7 -53.55 -28.24 -0.93
CA GLY A 7 -52.71 -27.95 0.24
C GLY A 7 -51.26 -27.62 -0.20
N ALA A 8 -50.36 -27.16 0.68
CA ALA A 8 -49.53 -27.99 1.59
C ALA A 8 -48.25 -28.58 0.96
N LEU A 9 -47.11 -27.91 1.17
CA LEU A 9 -45.79 -28.52 1.35
C LEU A 9 -44.88 -27.54 2.11
N SER A 10 -44.59 -27.84 3.38
CA SER A 10 -43.70 -27.04 4.24
C SER A 10 -42.38 -27.77 4.48
N GLY A 11 -41.26 -27.13 4.18
CA GLY A 11 -39.93 -27.61 4.55
C GLY A 11 -39.34 -26.77 5.68
N GLU A 12 -39.26 -27.31 6.88
CA GLU A 12 -38.49 -26.69 7.96
C GLU A 12 -36.98 -26.77 7.68
N PRO A 13 -36.19 -25.72 7.97
CA PRO A 13 -34.74 -25.84 7.96
C PRO A 13 -34.31 -26.71 9.15
N LYS A 14 -33.80 -27.91 8.86
CA LYS A 14 -33.26 -28.80 9.89
C LYS A 14 -32.18 -28.08 10.71
N LYS A 15 -32.23 -28.23 12.04
CA LYS A 15 -31.08 -27.93 12.89
C LYS A 15 -29.90 -28.78 12.43
N GLN A 16 -28.76 -28.14 12.23
CA GLN A 16 -27.48 -28.82 12.09
C GLN A 16 -26.97 -29.11 13.50
N GLU A 17 -26.82 -30.39 13.84
CA GLU A 17 -26.22 -30.79 15.12
C GLU A 17 -24.69 -30.75 14.98
N ASP A 18 -24.03 -29.97 15.83
CA ASP A 18 -22.57 -29.85 15.82
C ASP A 18 -21.92 -31.15 16.34
N VAL A 19 -21.18 -31.84 15.46
CA VAL A 19 -20.42 -33.03 15.84
C VAL A 19 -19.19 -32.61 16.65
N ILE A 20 -19.25 -32.83 17.96
CA ILE A 20 -18.16 -32.50 18.89
C ILE A 20 -17.03 -33.52 18.73
N VAL A 21 -15.99 -33.17 17.96
CA VAL A 21 -14.73 -33.92 17.92
C VAL A 21 -13.89 -33.57 19.16
N THR A 22 -14.01 -34.39 20.20
CA THR A 22 -13.23 -34.23 21.44
C THR A 22 -11.76 -34.62 21.23
N VAL A 23 -10.91 -33.64 20.94
CA VAL A 23 -9.44 -33.84 20.96
C VAL A 23 -8.98 -33.98 22.41
N ALA A 24 -8.82 -35.23 22.86
CA ALA A 24 -8.32 -35.54 24.19
C ALA A 24 -6.85 -35.12 24.34
N ALA A 25 -6.54 -34.40 25.43
CA ALA A 25 -5.18 -33.92 25.68
C ALA A 25 -4.23 -35.08 26.05
N ILE A 26 -3.26 -35.36 25.18
CA ILE A 26 -2.20 -36.33 25.45
C ILE A 26 -1.23 -35.75 26.49
N LYS A 27 -1.25 -36.28 27.72
CA LYS A 27 -0.26 -35.99 28.74
C LYS A 27 1.13 -36.47 28.29
N PRO A 28 2.21 -35.66 28.46
CA PRO A 28 3.57 -36.17 28.36
C PRO A 28 3.83 -37.17 29.49
N SER A 29 4.27 -38.39 29.14
CA SER A 29 4.79 -39.35 30.12
C SER A 29 6.25 -39.03 30.47
N SER A 30 6.67 -39.35 31.69
CA SER A 30 7.95 -38.94 32.27
C SER A 30 9.01 -40.03 32.28
N ALA A 31 10.26 -39.64 32.02
CA ALA A 31 11.51 -40.32 32.40
C ALA A 31 11.85 -41.67 31.71
N PRO A 32 13.10 -42.17 31.81
CA PRO A 32 14.33 -41.57 32.35
C PRO A 32 15.41 -41.32 31.26
N GLY A 33 16.55 -40.73 31.65
CA GLY A 33 17.62 -40.33 30.73
C GLY A 33 18.71 -41.38 30.46
N MET A 34 19.53 -41.13 29.43
CA MET A 34 20.77 -41.84 29.14
C MET A 34 21.85 -40.85 28.66
N THR A 35 23.13 -41.18 28.86
CA THR A 35 24.28 -40.27 28.71
C THR A 35 25.17 -40.56 27.49
N SER A 36 25.81 -39.51 26.95
CA SER A 36 26.91 -39.57 25.96
C SER A 36 26.47 -39.98 24.53
N THR A 37 27.14 -39.64 23.42
CA THR A 37 28.51 -39.11 23.22
C THR A 37 28.57 -38.18 22.00
N LYS A 38 29.60 -37.32 21.90
CA LYS A 38 29.90 -36.53 20.68
C LYS A 38 30.22 -37.43 19.47
N LYS A 39 29.61 -37.14 18.31
CA LYS A 39 30.21 -37.22 16.95
C LYS A 39 29.39 -36.35 15.99
N GLY A 40 30.01 -35.85 14.92
CA GLY A 40 29.37 -34.93 13.97
C GLY A 40 28.89 -35.61 12.69
N ALA A 41 27.92 -34.96 12.04
CA ALA A 41 27.57 -35.11 10.62
C ALA A 41 27.66 -33.69 10.02
N ALA A 42 28.29 -33.43 8.87
CA ALA A 42 28.10 -34.05 7.55
C ALA A 42 26.74 -33.65 6.94
N GLU A 43 26.76 -32.59 6.14
CA GLU A 43 25.60 -32.09 5.40
C GLU A 43 25.20 -33.10 4.33
N THR A 44 23.90 -33.40 4.25
CA THR A 44 23.30 -34.18 3.16
C THR A 44 22.26 -33.30 2.47
N SER A 45 22.55 -32.90 1.24
CA SER A 45 21.62 -32.13 0.42
C SER A 45 20.49 -33.02 -0.08
N VAL A 46 19.26 -32.69 0.31
CA VAL A 46 18.06 -33.38 -0.20
C VAL A 46 17.73 -32.82 -1.57
N ALA A 47 17.98 -33.61 -2.61
CA ALA A 47 17.53 -33.29 -3.97
C ALA A 47 16.01 -33.49 -4.10
N TYR A 48 15.32 -32.51 -4.68
CA TYR A 48 13.91 -32.66 -5.03
C TYR A 48 13.77 -33.55 -6.28
N PRO A 49 12.78 -34.46 -6.33
CA PRO A 49 12.49 -35.21 -7.55
C PRO A 49 11.93 -34.26 -8.63
N GLN A 50 12.48 -34.34 -9.84
CA GLN A 50 11.93 -33.59 -10.97
C GLN A 50 10.62 -34.23 -11.46
N SER A 51 9.60 -33.40 -11.68
CA SER A 51 8.30 -33.81 -12.21
C SER A 51 8.42 -34.14 -13.70
N ALA A 52 8.56 -35.42 -14.02
CA ALA A 52 8.58 -35.91 -15.40
C ALA A 52 7.15 -36.00 -15.99
N ASP A 53 6.57 -34.85 -16.32
CA ASP A 53 5.38 -34.71 -17.19
C ASP A 53 5.25 -33.26 -17.68
N ALA A 54 6.25 -32.80 -18.44
CA ALA A 54 6.19 -31.56 -19.22
C ALA A 54 6.07 -31.91 -20.71
N PRO A 55 5.20 -31.25 -21.50
CA PRO A 55 5.13 -31.47 -22.93
C PRO A 55 6.46 -31.04 -23.59
N PRO A 56 6.96 -31.78 -24.59
CA PRO A 56 8.27 -31.49 -25.18
C PRO A 56 8.26 -30.17 -25.97
N CYS A 57 9.16 -29.25 -25.63
CA CYS A 57 9.59 -28.21 -26.57
C CYS A 57 10.47 -28.90 -27.63
N ASP A 58 10.07 -28.89 -28.91
CA ASP A 58 10.85 -29.52 -29.99
C ASP A 58 12.25 -28.90 -30.12
N PRO A 59 13.32 -29.70 -30.28
CA PRO A 59 14.68 -29.18 -30.41
C PRO A 59 14.89 -28.51 -31.77
N ALA A 60 15.37 -27.26 -31.76
CA ALA A 60 15.70 -26.53 -32.98
C ALA A 60 16.86 -27.20 -33.75
N PRO A 61 16.92 -27.11 -35.09
CA PRO A 61 17.96 -27.77 -35.89
C PRO A 61 19.36 -27.22 -35.58
N ALA A 62 20.32 -28.13 -35.33
CA ALA A 62 21.72 -27.77 -35.12
C ALA A 62 22.34 -27.20 -36.43
N GLY A 63 22.86 -25.98 -36.36
CA GLY A 63 23.36 -25.25 -37.53
C GLY A 63 24.68 -24.51 -37.29
N LEU A 64 25.78 -25.18 -37.67
CA LEU A 64 27.15 -24.66 -37.88
C LEU A 64 27.89 -23.99 -36.69
N VAL A 65 28.96 -24.67 -36.29
CA VAL A 65 30.08 -24.13 -35.51
C VAL A 65 30.93 -23.19 -36.38
N SER A 66 31.51 -22.15 -35.76
CA SER A 66 32.73 -21.50 -36.24
C SER A 66 33.59 -21.12 -35.02
N ASP A 67 34.89 -21.40 -35.08
CA ASP A 67 35.75 -21.50 -33.91
C ASP A 67 36.19 -20.17 -33.25
N ALA A 68 36.76 -20.27 -32.06
CA ALA A 68 37.55 -19.23 -31.39
C ALA A 68 38.91 -19.03 -32.12
N ALA A 69 39.79 -18.06 -31.84
CA ALA A 69 40.09 -17.28 -30.63
C ALA A 69 40.96 -16.06 -31.06
N PRO A 70 41.74 -15.37 -30.18
CA PRO A 70 41.69 -15.24 -28.72
C PRO A 70 41.48 -13.75 -28.30
N ALA A 71 41.83 -13.40 -27.06
CA ALA A 71 41.71 -12.05 -26.52
C ALA A 71 42.97 -11.19 -26.76
N ASP A 72 42.78 -9.86 -26.74
CA ASP A 72 43.82 -8.86 -26.47
C ASP A 72 43.19 -7.66 -25.75
N ASP A 73 43.95 -7.03 -24.84
CA ASP A 73 43.60 -5.82 -24.09
C ASP A 73 44.77 -4.82 -24.18
N PRO A 74 44.51 -3.56 -24.55
CA PRO A 74 45.38 -2.50 -24.05
C PRO A 74 44.61 -1.27 -23.54
N ALA A 75 44.98 -0.85 -22.33
CA ALA A 75 44.52 0.40 -21.75
C ALA A 75 45.11 1.65 -22.42
N SER A 76 44.29 2.70 -22.48
CA SER A 76 44.63 4.12 -22.65
C SER A 76 45.20 4.60 -24.00
N GLN A 77 44.51 5.59 -24.59
CA GLN A 77 45.09 6.94 -24.73
C GLN A 77 43.99 7.98 -25.00
N ALA A 78 44.18 9.19 -24.49
CA ALA A 78 43.27 10.32 -24.72
C ALA A 78 43.90 11.35 -25.67
N LYS A 79 43.15 11.79 -26.68
CA LYS A 79 43.35 13.09 -27.37
C LYS A 79 42.08 13.53 -28.11
N GLY A 80 41.81 14.82 -28.06
CA GLY A 80 40.46 15.35 -28.32
C GLY A 80 40.07 15.56 -29.79
N SER A 81 38.77 15.75 -30.00
CA SER A 81 38.21 16.58 -31.07
C SER A 81 37.12 17.46 -30.45
N LYS A 82 37.26 18.79 -30.40
CA LYS A 82 37.26 19.79 -31.49
C LYS A 82 35.84 20.29 -31.77
N VAL A 83 35.45 21.35 -31.06
CA VAL A 83 34.15 22.02 -31.12
C VAL A 83 34.03 22.88 -32.39
N ILE A 84 32.95 22.71 -33.16
CA ILE A 84 32.43 23.68 -34.12
C ILE A 84 30.88 23.70 -34.00
N PRO A 85 30.22 24.87 -33.94
CA PRO A 85 28.79 24.96 -33.59
C PRO A 85 27.85 24.97 -34.81
N ARG A 86 26.53 24.86 -34.56
CA ARG A 86 25.48 25.29 -35.50
C ARG A 86 24.69 26.48 -34.95
N ARG A 87 24.52 27.50 -35.79
CA ARG A 87 23.57 28.64 -35.65
C ARG A 87 22.29 28.32 -36.44
N GLY A 88 21.26 29.17 -36.35
CA GLY A 88 19.99 29.06 -37.07
C GLY A 88 18.83 28.76 -36.11
N THR A 89 18.32 29.67 -35.28
CA THR A 89 17.89 31.08 -35.48
C THR A 89 16.49 31.17 -36.10
N LEU A 90 15.52 31.62 -35.27
CA LEU A 90 14.25 32.33 -35.53
C LEU A 90 13.53 32.15 -36.88
N LEU A 91 12.20 31.93 -36.79
CA LEU A 91 11.21 32.91 -37.29
C LEU A 91 9.84 32.68 -36.63
N THR A 92 9.15 33.78 -36.29
CA THR A 92 7.70 33.82 -36.06
C THR A 92 6.99 34.21 -37.37
N PRO A 93 5.65 34.12 -37.41
CA PRO A 93 4.93 35.37 -37.69
C PRO A 93 3.71 35.61 -36.78
N SER A 94 3.29 36.87 -36.76
CA SER A 94 2.07 37.39 -36.13
C SER A 94 1.10 37.91 -37.22
N TRP A 95 0.33 38.98 -36.94
CA TRP A 95 -0.70 39.63 -37.79
C TRP A 95 -2.06 38.88 -37.80
N LEU A 96 -3.23 39.50 -37.54
CA LEU A 96 -3.86 40.72 -38.10
C LEU A 96 -4.23 40.55 -39.60
N GLY A 97 -5.43 40.88 -40.06
CA GLY A 97 -6.65 41.32 -39.36
C GLY A 97 -7.62 42.05 -40.31
N VAL A 98 -8.93 42.06 -39.98
CA VAL A 98 -10.00 42.89 -40.58
C VAL A 98 -10.31 42.68 -42.08
N ASN A 99 -11.53 42.22 -42.40
CA ASN A 99 -12.43 42.99 -43.27
C ASN A 99 -13.89 42.49 -43.26
N ASN A 100 -14.79 43.45 -43.52
CA ASN A 100 -16.24 43.35 -43.37
C ASN A 100 -16.91 42.47 -44.43
N PHE A 101 -18.11 41.96 -44.10
CA PHE A 101 -19.24 42.10 -45.03
C PHE A 101 -20.55 42.33 -44.25
N ASP A 102 -21.31 43.33 -44.68
CA ASP A 102 -22.60 43.75 -44.11
C ASP A 102 -23.74 43.22 -45.00
N LEU A 103 -24.86 42.83 -44.39
CA LEU A 103 -26.09 42.43 -45.06
C LEU A 103 -27.32 42.90 -44.26
N SER A 104 -27.38 44.21 -44.03
CA SER A 104 -28.58 44.94 -43.62
C SER A 104 -29.23 45.66 -44.82
N GLU A 105 -30.56 45.81 -44.75
CA GLU A 105 -31.46 46.34 -45.82
C GLU A 105 -31.53 45.46 -47.10
N MET A 106 -32.68 45.25 -47.76
CA MET A 106 -33.82 46.17 -47.93
C MET A 106 -35.21 45.59 -47.58
N VAL A 107 -36.14 46.53 -47.37
CA VAL A 107 -37.54 46.30 -47.01
C VAL A 107 -38.46 46.62 -48.20
N ARG A 108 -39.38 45.70 -48.59
CA ARG A 108 -40.80 46.03 -48.89
C ARG A 108 -41.71 44.82 -49.19
N SER A 109 -42.80 44.76 -48.41
CA SER A 109 -44.15 44.31 -48.83
C SER A 109 -44.80 45.43 -49.70
N PRO A 110 -45.91 45.27 -50.47
CA PRO A 110 -46.97 44.25 -50.31
C PRO A 110 -47.67 43.72 -51.60
N ARG A 111 -48.67 42.82 -51.39
CA ARG A 111 -50.01 42.65 -52.09
C ARG A 111 -50.10 42.72 -53.64
N GLU A 112 -50.97 41.99 -54.35
CA GLU A 112 -52.14 41.15 -54.00
C GLU A 112 -52.58 40.21 -55.16
N ALA A 113 -53.49 39.27 -54.84
CA ALA A 113 -54.45 38.59 -55.75
C ALA A 113 -53.99 37.58 -56.84
N PHE A 114 -54.97 36.77 -57.28
CA PHE A 114 -54.91 35.64 -58.25
C PHE A 114 -53.98 34.44 -57.86
N GLY A 115 -54.31 33.18 -58.17
CA GLY A 115 -55.55 32.62 -58.71
C GLY A 115 -55.36 31.16 -59.19
N SER A 116 -56.40 30.32 -59.07
CA SER A 116 -56.56 28.99 -59.71
C SER A 116 -55.61 27.81 -59.35
N SER A 117 -56.13 26.88 -58.53
CA SER A 117 -56.22 25.43 -58.84
C SER A 117 -55.01 24.64 -59.40
N ALA A 118 -53.77 24.83 -58.92
CA ALA A 118 -52.66 23.89 -59.17
C ALA A 118 -51.87 23.45 -57.92
N GLY A 119 -52.13 24.05 -56.76
CA GLY A 119 -51.20 24.04 -55.61
C GLY A 119 -51.17 22.80 -54.71
N VAL A 120 -52.02 21.79 -54.92
CA VAL A 120 -52.11 20.61 -54.01
C VAL A 120 -51.07 19.54 -54.36
N PHE A 121 -51.01 19.11 -55.62
CA PHE A 121 -50.08 18.05 -56.07
C PHE A 121 -48.61 18.45 -55.91
N MET A 122 -48.25 19.70 -56.23
CA MET A 122 -46.86 20.16 -56.17
C MET A 122 -46.34 20.25 -54.72
N LYS A 123 -47.20 20.62 -53.75
CA LYS A 123 -46.84 20.61 -52.33
C LYS A 123 -46.64 19.19 -51.80
N GLY A 124 -47.50 18.24 -52.19
CA GLY A 124 -47.35 16.82 -51.83
C GLY A 124 -46.02 16.22 -52.31
N LEU A 125 -45.62 16.52 -53.55
CA LEU A 125 -44.33 16.12 -54.12
C LEU A 125 -43.13 16.68 -53.34
N LEU A 126 -43.16 17.98 -53.00
CA LEU A 126 -42.11 18.61 -52.19
C LEU A 126 -42.02 18.01 -50.78
N THR A 127 -43.15 17.77 -50.10
CA THR A 127 -43.14 17.10 -48.79
C THR A 127 -42.63 15.66 -48.88
N SER A 128 -42.96 14.92 -49.94
CA SER A 128 -42.47 13.57 -50.15
C SER A 128 -40.95 13.55 -50.38
N LEU A 129 -40.41 14.48 -51.16
CA LEU A 129 -38.97 14.62 -51.38
C LEU A 129 -38.21 14.94 -50.09
N VAL A 130 -38.75 15.82 -49.23
CA VAL A 130 -38.14 16.12 -47.92
C VAL A 130 -38.17 14.91 -46.98
N VAL A 131 -39.27 14.14 -46.95
CA VAL A 131 -39.37 12.90 -46.16
C VAL A 131 -38.39 11.83 -46.67
N ILE A 132 -38.24 11.68 -47.99
CA ILE A 132 -37.28 10.73 -48.58
C ILE A 132 -35.83 11.17 -48.30
N ALA A 133 -35.51 12.46 -48.43
CA ALA A 133 -34.18 12.99 -48.15
C ALA A 133 -33.80 12.87 -46.67
N THR A 134 -34.75 13.10 -45.75
CA THR A 134 -34.51 12.91 -44.30
C THR A 134 -34.42 11.45 -43.90
N MET A 135 -35.24 10.55 -44.48
CA MET A 135 -35.06 9.09 -44.36
C MET A 135 -33.67 8.65 -44.82
N LEU A 136 -33.21 9.11 -46.00
CA LEU A 136 -31.88 8.80 -46.52
C LEU A 136 -30.77 9.35 -45.61
N PHE A 137 -30.90 10.57 -45.11
CA PHE A 137 -29.93 11.14 -44.18
C PHE A 137 -29.84 10.34 -42.86
N VAL A 138 -30.98 9.94 -42.30
CA VAL A 138 -31.05 9.09 -41.09
C VAL A 138 -30.45 7.71 -41.36
N LEU A 139 -30.74 7.08 -42.50
CA LEU A 139 -30.14 5.80 -42.89
C LEU A 139 -28.63 5.89 -43.10
N VAL A 140 -28.13 6.97 -43.71
CA VAL A 140 -26.70 7.23 -43.87
C VAL A 140 -26.03 7.48 -42.52
N ALA A 141 -26.65 8.22 -41.61
CA ALA A 141 -26.16 8.46 -40.26
C ALA A 141 -26.10 7.16 -39.44
N ILE A 142 -27.15 6.34 -39.48
CA ILE A 142 -27.19 5.01 -38.85
C ILE A 142 -26.12 4.10 -39.44
N PHE A 143 -25.96 4.07 -40.77
CA PHE A 143 -24.92 3.29 -41.43
C PHE A 143 -23.51 3.73 -41.03
N PHE A 144 -23.28 5.04 -40.89
CA PHE A 144 -22.00 5.58 -40.38
C PHE A 144 -21.76 5.18 -38.93
N LEU A 145 -22.75 5.33 -38.05
CA LEU A 145 -22.68 4.94 -36.64
C LEU A 145 -22.39 3.45 -36.46
N ILE A 146 -23.04 2.58 -37.25
CA ILE A 146 -22.73 1.15 -37.26
C ILE A 146 -21.28 0.93 -37.70
N ARG A 147 -20.81 1.59 -38.77
CA ARG A 147 -19.44 1.46 -39.29
C ARG A 147 -18.33 2.02 -38.38
N THR A 148 -18.66 2.92 -37.45
CA THR A 148 -17.72 3.43 -36.44
C THR A 148 -17.76 2.65 -35.13
N THR A 149 -18.89 2.00 -34.80
CA THR A 149 -19.05 1.22 -33.56
C THR A 149 -18.65 -0.25 -33.70
N THR A 150 -18.67 -0.85 -34.90
CA THR A 150 -18.11 -2.20 -35.10
C THR A 150 -16.57 -2.16 -35.06
N PRO A 151 -15.91 -2.80 -34.08
CA PRO A 151 -14.44 -2.86 -34.05
C PRO A 151 -13.95 -3.69 -35.25
N LYS A 152 -13.12 -3.06 -36.09
CA LYS A 152 -12.60 -3.69 -37.31
C LYS A 152 -11.45 -4.63 -36.97
N VAL A 153 -11.79 -5.87 -36.59
CA VAL A 153 -10.83 -6.99 -36.64
C VAL A 153 -10.35 -7.10 -38.08
N LYS A 154 -9.10 -6.70 -38.32
CA LYS A 154 -8.47 -6.80 -39.63
C LYS A 154 -7.57 -8.02 -39.61
N ASP A 155 -7.75 -8.90 -40.58
CA ASP A 155 -6.83 -10.01 -40.86
C ASP A 155 -6.63 -10.97 -39.64
N GLY A 156 -7.64 -11.06 -38.76
CA GLY A 156 -7.63 -11.86 -37.53
C GLY A 156 -7.02 -11.18 -36.29
N PHE A 157 -6.43 -9.99 -36.43
CA PHE A 157 -5.75 -9.28 -35.35
C PHE A 157 -6.64 -8.23 -34.67
N CYS A 158 -6.45 -8.06 -33.36
CA CYS A 158 -7.00 -6.93 -32.63
C CYS A 158 -6.16 -5.67 -32.91
N VAL A 159 -6.80 -4.63 -33.45
CA VAL A 159 -6.18 -3.35 -33.84
C VAL A 159 -6.82 -2.15 -33.16
N THR A 160 -7.41 -2.35 -31.98
CA THR A 160 -7.83 -1.25 -31.08
C THR A 160 -6.61 -0.64 -30.40
N ASP A 161 -6.73 0.61 -29.95
CA ASP A 161 -5.62 1.32 -29.30
C ASP A 161 -5.13 0.57 -28.04
N ASP A 162 -6.02 -0.02 -27.25
CA ASP A 162 -5.67 -0.86 -26.09
C ASP A 162 -4.85 -2.09 -26.50
N CYS A 163 -5.27 -2.80 -27.55
CA CYS A 163 -4.56 -3.96 -28.08
C CYS A 163 -3.17 -3.57 -28.62
N LEU A 164 -3.04 -2.44 -29.30
CA LEU A 164 -1.78 -1.93 -29.82
C LEU A 164 -0.85 -1.46 -28.69
N PHE A 165 -1.39 -0.80 -27.66
CA PHE A 165 -0.67 -0.39 -26.45
C PHE A 165 -0.11 -1.60 -25.69
N HIS A 166 -0.95 -2.59 -25.38
CA HIS A 166 -0.51 -3.79 -24.68
C HIS A 166 0.44 -4.65 -25.52
N ALA A 167 0.25 -4.71 -26.85
CA ALA A 167 1.18 -5.40 -27.75
C ALA A 167 2.56 -4.72 -27.82
N SER A 168 2.63 -3.37 -27.79
CA SER A 168 3.91 -2.68 -27.66
C SER A 168 4.55 -2.97 -26.31
N LEU A 169 3.83 -2.79 -25.20
CA LEU A 169 4.35 -3.03 -23.85
C LEU A 169 4.96 -4.44 -23.71
N LEU A 170 4.25 -5.47 -24.14
CA LEU A 170 4.74 -6.87 -24.11
C LEU A 170 5.91 -7.11 -25.07
N LYS A 171 5.96 -6.43 -26.21
CA LYS A 171 7.09 -6.50 -27.15
C LYS A 171 8.35 -5.82 -26.58
N ASP A 172 8.16 -4.71 -25.88
CA ASP A 172 9.23 -3.82 -25.44
C ASP A 172 9.90 -4.31 -24.13
N THR A 173 9.20 -5.07 -23.26
CA THR A 173 9.83 -5.74 -22.10
C THR A 173 10.52 -7.06 -22.44
N ARG A 174 10.12 -7.72 -23.52
CA ARG A 174 10.50 -9.11 -23.85
C ARG A 174 11.95 -9.22 -24.33
N GLY A 175 12.73 -10.04 -23.63
CA GLY A 175 14.08 -10.45 -24.04
C GLY A 175 14.05 -11.56 -25.08
N THR A 176 13.93 -11.22 -26.37
CA THR A 176 13.86 -12.21 -27.47
C THR A 176 15.11 -13.07 -27.69
N LYS A 177 16.17 -12.88 -26.88
CA LYS A 177 17.38 -13.72 -26.86
C LYS A 177 17.29 -14.90 -25.90
N PHE A 178 16.32 -14.88 -24.98
CA PHE A 178 16.11 -15.93 -23.99
C PHE A 178 15.01 -16.86 -24.50
N ASP A 179 15.25 -18.16 -24.42
CA ASP A 179 14.25 -19.17 -24.73
C ASP A 179 13.26 -19.30 -23.56
N PRO A 180 11.94 -19.15 -23.77
CA PRO A 180 10.95 -19.27 -22.70
C PRO A 180 10.88 -20.68 -22.08
N CYS A 181 11.32 -21.74 -22.76
CA CYS A 181 11.46 -23.08 -22.17
C CYS A 181 12.65 -23.19 -21.19
N ASN A 182 13.61 -22.25 -21.23
CA ASN A 182 14.81 -22.22 -20.39
C ASN A 182 14.79 -21.11 -19.32
N ASP A 183 14.44 -19.88 -19.69
CA ASP A 183 14.26 -18.77 -18.74
C ASP A 183 13.10 -17.86 -19.19
N PHE A 184 11.89 -18.20 -18.73
CA PHE A 184 10.68 -17.41 -18.96
C PHE A 184 10.75 -16.02 -18.31
N SER A 185 11.51 -15.85 -17.22
CA SER A 185 11.64 -14.57 -16.52
C SER A 185 12.45 -13.58 -17.36
N ALA A 186 13.63 -13.98 -17.85
CA ALA A 186 14.40 -13.18 -18.79
C ALA A 186 13.66 -13.03 -20.13
N HIS A 187 12.95 -14.07 -20.61
CA HIS A 187 12.14 -13.95 -21.82
C HIS A 187 11.12 -12.81 -21.71
N VAL A 188 10.33 -12.72 -20.63
CA VAL A 188 9.25 -11.71 -20.50
C VAL A 188 9.78 -10.35 -20.01
N CYS A 189 10.80 -10.33 -19.15
CA CYS A 189 11.17 -9.15 -18.36
C CYS A 189 12.58 -8.60 -18.61
N PHE A 190 13.46 -9.20 -19.42
CA PHE A 190 14.86 -8.74 -19.53
C PHE A 190 15.03 -7.29 -20.00
N ASN A 191 14.15 -6.79 -20.89
CA ASN A 191 14.17 -5.39 -21.32
C ASN A 191 13.31 -4.47 -20.42
N TRP A 192 12.62 -5.02 -19.41
CA TRP A 192 11.90 -4.22 -18.41
C TRP A 192 12.90 -3.47 -17.51
N SER A 193 13.25 -2.26 -17.94
CA SER A 193 13.89 -1.28 -17.06
C SER A 193 12.80 -0.56 -16.24
N PRO A 194 12.80 -0.64 -14.90
CA PRO A 194 12.09 0.37 -14.10
C PRO A 194 12.68 1.77 -14.42
N PRO A 195 11.94 2.87 -14.16
CA PRO A 195 12.37 4.22 -14.54
C PRO A 195 13.77 4.55 -14.01
N LYS A 196 14.71 4.86 -14.93
CA LYS A 196 16.17 5.02 -14.68
C LYS A 196 16.59 6.18 -13.74
N GLN A 197 15.72 6.71 -12.89
CA GLN A 197 16.04 7.88 -12.07
C GLN A 197 16.83 7.59 -10.79
N ARG A 198 16.84 6.34 -10.29
CA ARG A 198 17.38 6.00 -8.96
C ARG A 198 18.13 4.66 -8.87
N GLU A 199 19.40 4.66 -9.25
CA GLU A 199 20.35 3.56 -8.97
C GLU A 199 20.81 3.52 -7.50
N ASP A 200 20.47 4.54 -6.71
CA ASP A 200 20.76 4.68 -5.28
C ASP A 200 19.92 3.74 -4.39
N ILE A 201 18.71 3.35 -4.80
CA ILE A 201 17.86 2.44 -4.02
C ILE A 201 18.17 0.97 -4.37
N ARG A 202 19.27 0.46 -3.80
CA ARG A 202 19.78 -0.91 -4.10
C ARG A 202 18.90 -2.09 -3.66
N ASP A 203 17.88 -1.89 -2.83
CA ASP A 203 16.98 -2.97 -2.40
C ASP A 203 15.71 -3.03 -3.28
N PHE A 204 15.66 -4.02 -4.19
CA PHE A 204 14.64 -4.18 -5.23
C PHE A 204 13.19 -4.28 -4.70
N GLY A 205 13.01 -4.77 -3.47
CA GLY A 205 11.70 -4.84 -2.81
C GLY A 205 11.20 -3.49 -2.28
N THR A 206 12.10 -2.53 -1.98
CA THR A 206 11.70 -1.19 -1.52
C THR A 206 11.67 -0.18 -2.66
N SER A 207 12.58 -0.25 -3.65
CA SER A 207 12.62 0.70 -4.77
C SER A 207 11.33 0.70 -5.60
N ALA A 208 10.86 -0.46 -6.06
CA ALA A 208 9.62 -0.57 -6.82
C ALA A 208 8.38 -0.12 -6.01
N MET A 209 8.36 -0.36 -4.70
CA MET A 209 7.29 0.09 -3.81
C MET A 209 7.34 1.61 -3.58
N VAL A 210 8.54 2.17 -3.45
CA VAL A 210 8.83 3.61 -3.38
C VAL A 210 8.41 4.32 -4.66
N ASP A 211 8.73 3.80 -5.83
CA ASP A 211 8.35 4.38 -7.12
C ASP A 211 6.85 4.21 -7.41
N MET A 212 6.24 3.10 -7.00
CA MET A 212 4.78 2.92 -7.04
C MET A 212 4.08 3.94 -6.15
N VAL A 213 4.45 4.05 -4.87
CA VAL A 213 3.84 5.03 -3.96
C VAL A 213 4.16 6.47 -4.39
N TYR A 214 5.36 6.76 -4.88
CA TYR A 214 5.71 8.09 -5.41
C TYR A 214 4.86 8.47 -6.63
N SER A 215 4.73 7.59 -7.62
CA SER A 215 3.89 7.84 -8.79
C SER A 215 2.40 7.92 -8.43
N TRP A 216 1.92 7.06 -7.53
CA TRP A 216 0.56 7.14 -6.99
C TRP A 216 0.31 8.42 -6.22
N LEU A 217 1.26 8.94 -5.43
CA LEU A 217 1.11 10.20 -4.68
C LEU A 217 1.13 11.44 -5.60
N LEU A 218 1.82 11.38 -6.75
CA LEU A 218 1.75 12.41 -7.78
C LEU A 218 0.42 12.36 -8.57
N ASP A 219 0.00 11.18 -9.04
CA ASP A 219 -1.29 10.94 -9.69
C ASP A 219 -2.48 11.27 -8.75
N LEU A 220 -2.32 11.00 -7.46
CA LEU A 220 -3.19 11.46 -6.38
C LEU A 220 -3.25 12.99 -6.34
N SER A 221 -2.11 13.69 -6.36
CA SER A 221 -2.12 15.16 -6.27
C SER A 221 -2.88 15.83 -7.41
N THR A 222 -2.75 15.35 -8.64
CA THR A 222 -3.51 15.85 -9.80
C THR A 222 -4.98 15.43 -9.74
N THR A 223 -5.26 14.17 -9.43
CA THR A 223 -6.64 13.66 -9.27
C THR A 223 -7.38 14.38 -8.13
N LEU A 224 -6.70 14.78 -7.05
CA LEU A 224 -7.25 15.59 -5.97
C LEU A 224 -7.57 17.02 -6.42
N GLN A 225 -6.71 17.65 -7.23
CA GLN A 225 -6.94 19.02 -7.76
C GLN A 225 -8.06 19.08 -8.80
N GLU A 226 -8.34 17.96 -9.48
CA GLU A 226 -9.54 17.79 -10.30
C GLU A 226 -10.77 17.48 -9.44
N GLY A 227 -10.66 16.48 -8.56
CA GLY A 227 -11.74 15.99 -7.70
C GLY A 227 -12.22 17.01 -6.66
N SER A 228 -11.37 17.92 -6.19
CA SER A 228 -11.75 18.93 -5.18
C SER A 228 -12.72 19.99 -5.67
N LYS A 229 -12.91 20.10 -6.99
CA LYS A 229 -13.95 20.91 -7.64
C LYS A 229 -15.34 20.28 -7.55
N ALA A 230 -15.40 18.95 -7.36
CA ALA A 230 -16.63 18.18 -7.20
C ALA A 230 -16.88 17.80 -5.72
N PHE A 231 -15.82 17.55 -4.94
CA PHE A 231 -15.89 17.04 -3.57
C PHE A 231 -15.00 17.89 -2.64
N PRO A 232 -15.55 18.88 -1.90
CA PRO A 232 -14.77 19.80 -1.07
C PRO A 232 -13.84 19.13 -0.05
N VAL A 233 -14.23 17.98 0.51
CA VAL A 233 -13.43 17.16 1.43
C VAL A 233 -12.04 16.79 0.87
N ALA A 234 -11.89 16.69 -0.46
CA ALA A 234 -10.62 16.44 -1.13
C ALA A 234 -9.55 17.50 -0.79
N ASN A 235 -9.96 18.73 -0.50
CA ASN A 235 -9.05 19.81 -0.11
C ASN A 235 -8.37 19.51 1.23
N LYS A 236 -9.07 18.85 2.18
CA LYS A 236 -8.47 18.46 3.47
C LYS A 236 -7.39 17.40 3.31
N ALA A 237 -7.64 16.42 2.43
CA ALA A 237 -6.64 15.45 2.00
C ALA A 237 -5.46 16.16 1.31
N LEU A 238 -5.71 16.95 0.27
CA LEU A 238 -4.66 17.68 -0.46
C LEU A 238 -3.80 18.54 0.47
N ALA A 239 -4.42 19.30 1.39
CA ALA A 239 -3.74 20.12 2.38
C ALA A 239 -2.79 19.33 3.29
N MET A 240 -3.16 18.14 3.77
CA MET A 240 -2.28 17.29 4.57
C MET A 240 -1.12 16.70 3.74
N LEU A 241 -1.34 16.39 2.46
CA LEU A 241 -0.29 15.86 1.57
C LEU A 241 0.71 16.96 1.21
N GLU A 242 0.22 18.15 0.85
CA GLU A 242 1.05 19.34 0.64
C GLU A 242 1.82 19.74 1.91
N SER A 243 1.23 19.57 3.08
CA SER A 243 1.91 19.80 4.37
C SER A 243 3.12 18.88 4.50
N CYS A 244 2.94 17.56 4.31
CA CYS A 244 4.04 16.61 4.38
C CYS A 244 5.07 16.82 3.28
N MET A 245 4.67 17.06 2.03
CA MET A 245 5.62 17.23 0.90
C MET A 245 6.38 18.56 0.94
N SER A 246 5.92 19.56 1.69
CA SER A 246 6.54 20.89 1.69
C SER A 246 7.86 20.99 2.45
N ASN A 247 8.73 21.90 2.03
CA ASN A 247 9.92 22.26 2.80
C ASN A 247 9.51 23.04 4.05
N ALA A 248 9.68 22.44 5.23
CA ALA A 248 9.25 23.01 6.50
C ALA A 248 10.05 24.24 6.97
N SER A 249 11.06 24.68 6.20
CA SER A 249 11.84 25.90 6.47
C SER A 249 11.02 27.21 6.45
N THR A 250 9.72 27.15 6.14
CA THR A 250 8.76 28.25 6.32
C THR A 250 8.33 28.44 7.78
N TYR A 251 8.56 27.45 8.66
CA TYR A 251 8.00 27.39 10.02
C TYR A 251 9.08 27.20 11.10
N GLY A 252 10.04 28.11 11.21
CA GLY A 252 11.17 28.00 12.16
C GLY A 252 10.80 27.87 13.65
N THR A 253 9.53 28.09 14.03
CA THR A 253 8.99 27.83 15.37
C THR A 253 8.65 26.36 15.65
N ASP A 254 8.49 25.53 14.63
CA ASP A 254 7.98 24.16 14.77
C ASP A 254 8.90 23.22 15.55
N LEU A 255 10.22 23.33 15.41
CA LEU A 255 11.16 22.46 16.14
C LEU A 255 11.17 22.73 17.65
N LYS A 256 10.86 23.96 18.09
CA LYS A 256 10.61 24.26 19.52
C LYS A 256 9.32 23.59 19.99
N ASN A 257 8.24 23.76 19.23
CA ASN A 257 6.94 23.16 19.54
C ASN A 257 7.03 21.62 19.58
N PHE A 258 7.84 21.01 18.70
CA PHE A 258 8.12 19.57 18.69
C PHE A 258 8.82 19.10 19.97
N ARG A 259 9.71 19.90 20.57
CA ARG A 259 10.34 19.57 21.86
C ARG A 259 9.34 19.62 23.02
N GLU A 260 8.45 20.60 23.02
CA GLU A 260 7.35 20.70 24.00
C GLU A 260 6.39 19.50 23.85
N PHE A 261 6.12 19.09 22.61
CA PHE A 261 5.34 17.90 22.30
C PHE A 261 6.03 16.58 22.74
N LEU A 262 7.34 16.42 22.51
CA LEU A 262 8.13 15.28 23.03
C LEU A 262 8.02 15.16 24.56
N ASN A 263 8.08 16.28 25.28
CA ASN A 263 7.87 16.29 26.73
C ASN A 263 6.45 15.83 27.11
N ASN A 264 5.43 16.24 26.36
CA ASN A 264 4.04 15.83 26.58
C ASN A 264 3.81 14.32 26.31
N LEU A 265 4.54 13.73 25.36
CA LEU A 265 4.60 12.26 25.16
C LEU A 265 5.33 11.52 26.30
N SER A 266 5.89 12.24 27.29
CA SER A 266 6.80 11.72 28.30
C SER A 266 8.11 11.13 27.72
N LEU A 267 8.53 11.64 26.55
CA LEU A 267 9.77 11.31 25.85
C LEU A 267 10.69 12.54 25.79
N PRO A 268 11.23 13.06 26.92
CA PRO A 268 11.98 14.32 26.96
C PRO A 268 13.40 14.23 26.38
N TRP A 269 13.61 13.42 25.33
CA TRP A 269 14.89 13.17 24.68
C TRP A 269 15.60 14.48 24.28
N PRO A 270 16.92 14.62 24.52
CA PRO A 270 17.87 13.68 25.13
C PRO A 270 18.13 14.00 26.62
N ASN A 271 17.15 14.54 27.34
CA ASN A 271 17.23 14.61 28.81
C ASN A 271 16.95 13.22 29.41
N PRO A 272 17.15 13.01 30.73
CA PRO A 272 16.61 11.84 31.40
C PRO A 272 15.07 11.84 31.35
N PRO A 273 14.42 10.66 31.26
CA PRO A 273 12.98 10.54 31.41
C PRO A 273 12.51 10.84 32.84
N ARG A 274 11.18 10.91 33.03
CA ARG A 274 10.57 11.11 34.36
C ARG A 274 10.36 9.75 35.03
N GLN A 275 10.69 9.65 36.32
CA GLN A 275 10.67 8.38 37.09
C GLN A 275 9.26 7.80 37.30
N ASP A 276 8.20 8.56 37.04
CA ASP A 276 6.80 8.13 37.15
C ASP A 276 6.25 7.46 35.87
N VAL A 277 7.05 7.37 34.80
CA VAL A 277 6.61 6.96 33.46
C VAL A 277 6.98 5.51 33.18
N ASP A 278 5.98 4.65 32.99
CA ASP A 278 6.18 3.25 32.55
C ASP A 278 6.40 3.19 31.02
N ALA A 279 7.58 2.71 30.60
CA ALA A 279 7.95 2.56 29.20
C ALA A 279 7.01 1.65 28.39
N LEU A 280 6.31 0.69 29.03
CA LEU A 280 5.29 -0.13 28.37
C LEU A 280 4.03 0.68 28.08
N GLY A 281 3.63 1.58 28.98
CA GLY A 281 2.53 2.53 28.76
C GLY A 281 2.82 3.47 27.60
N VAL A 282 4.07 3.95 27.50
CA VAL A 282 4.51 4.78 26.37
C VAL A 282 4.55 3.97 25.06
N LEU A 283 5.04 2.73 25.06
CA LEU A 283 5.00 1.84 23.88
C LEU A 283 3.57 1.60 23.37
N VAL A 284 2.63 1.27 24.26
CA VAL A 284 1.21 1.06 23.90
C VAL A 284 0.59 2.35 23.36
N ASN A 285 0.78 3.47 24.05
CA ASN A 285 0.27 4.78 23.64
C ASN A 285 0.79 5.15 22.24
N LEU A 286 2.10 4.97 21.99
CA LEU A 286 2.72 5.21 20.69
C LEU A 286 2.15 4.30 19.60
N ALA A 287 2.06 3.00 19.85
CA ALA A 287 1.56 2.04 18.88
C ALA A 287 0.09 2.29 18.49
N TYR A 288 -0.76 2.64 19.46
CA TYR A 288 -2.21 2.82 19.26
C TYR A 288 -2.60 4.27 18.91
N ASN A 289 -2.43 5.22 19.83
CA ASN A 289 -2.89 6.61 19.64
C ASN A 289 -2.00 7.45 18.71
N TRP A 290 -0.77 7.01 18.43
CA TRP A 290 0.16 7.76 17.56
C TRP A 290 0.47 7.06 16.24
N GLN A 291 -0.02 5.83 16.04
CA GLN A 291 0.31 4.96 14.91
C GLN A 291 1.84 4.89 14.70
N ALA A 292 2.59 4.84 15.80
CA ALA A 292 4.05 4.84 15.89
C ALA A 292 4.57 3.50 16.47
N PRO A 293 4.29 2.35 15.84
CA PRO A 293 4.72 1.04 16.34
C PRO A 293 6.24 0.86 16.17
N PHE A 294 7.02 1.16 17.21
CA PHE A 294 8.48 0.96 17.18
C PHE A 294 8.90 -0.48 17.49
N TRP A 295 8.15 -1.21 18.32
CA TRP A 295 8.39 -2.64 18.63
C TRP A 295 7.23 -3.52 18.18
N PHE A 296 6.01 -3.12 18.52
CA PHE A 296 4.75 -3.80 18.17
C PHE A 296 3.69 -2.82 17.70
N GLU A 297 2.78 -3.30 16.87
CA GLU A 297 1.47 -2.68 16.64
C GLU A 297 0.46 -3.15 17.68
N VAL A 298 -0.48 -2.27 18.02
CA VAL A 298 -1.66 -2.57 18.84
C VAL A 298 -2.86 -2.15 18.01
N SER A 299 -3.75 -3.10 17.70
CA SER A 299 -5.04 -2.80 17.08
C SER A 299 -6.16 -3.58 17.80
N VAL A 300 -7.40 -3.17 17.58
CA VAL A 300 -8.58 -3.78 18.22
C VAL A 300 -9.47 -4.37 17.13
N SER A 301 -10.07 -5.53 17.40
CA SER A 301 -11.03 -6.13 16.47
C SER A 301 -12.01 -7.08 17.17
N LEU A 302 -13.13 -7.38 16.53
CA LEU A 302 -14.05 -8.44 16.99
C LEU A 302 -13.61 -9.82 16.47
N VAL A 303 -13.50 -10.79 17.37
CA VAL A 303 -13.17 -12.18 17.02
C VAL A 303 -14.32 -12.79 16.20
N ARG A 304 -14.04 -13.22 14.97
CA ARG A 304 -15.08 -13.65 14.01
C ARG A 304 -15.38 -15.16 14.03
N LYS A 305 -14.52 -15.99 14.62
CA LYS A 305 -14.58 -17.47 14.59
C LYS A 305 -14.00 -18.08 15.87
N GLY A 306 -14.29 -19.37 16.12
CA GLY A 306 -13.78 -20.12 17.28
C GLY A 306 -14.48 -19.80 18.60
N ALA A 307 -13.96 -20.36 19.70
CA ALA A 307 -14.57 -20.28 21.03
C ALA A 307 -14.79 -18.85 21.56
N PHE A 308 -14.00 -17.89 21.10
CA PHE A 308 -14.11 -16.48 21.49
C PHE A 308 -14.97 -15.62 20.54
N LYS A 309 -15.68 -16.21 19.57
CA LYS A 309 -16.50 -15.49 18.58
C LYS A 309 -17.42 -14.46 19.24
N GLY A 310 -17.36 -13.22 18.76
CA GLY A 310 -18.14 -12.10 19.28
C GLY A 310 -17.49 -11.32 20.43
N ARG A 311 -16.45 -11.86 21.09
CA ARG A 311 -15.63 -11.05 22.01
C ARG A 311 -14.80 -10.03 21.23
N ARG A 312 -14.50 -8.90 21.89
CA ARG A 312 -13.42 -8.00 21.48
C ARG A 312 -12.07 -8.68 21.70
N SER A 313 -11.13 -8.33 20.84
CA SER A 313 -9.74 -8.74 20.90
C SER A 313 -8.80 -7.56 20.68
N ILE A 314 -7.66 -7.61 21.36
CA ILE A 314 -6.47 -6.81 21.05
C ILE A 314 -5.55 -7.68 20.20
N ILE A 315 -5.13 -7.15 19.05
CA ILE A 315 -4.08 -7.76 18.25
C ILE A 315 -2.75 -7.15 18.69
N LEU A 316 -1.86 -8.01 19.19
CA LEU A 316 -0.46 -7.67 19.49
C LEU A 316 0.44 -8.34 18.47
N ALA A 317 0.94 -7.58 17.49
CA ALA A 317 1.79 -8.08 16.42
C ALA A 317 3.09 -7.27 16.30
N PRO A 318 4.16 -7.84 15.71
CA PRO A 318 5.44 -7.14 15.57
C PRO A 318 5.32 -5.92 14.65
N ALA A 319 6.06 -4.85 14.95
CA ALA A 319 6.01 -3.60 14.18
C ALA A 319 6.35 -3.81 12.69
N PRO A 320 5.52 -3.36 11.73
CA PRO A 320 5.72 -3.63 10.30
C PRO A 320 6.97 -2.95 9.73
N LEU A 321 7.40 -1.82 10.30
CA LEU A 321 8.55 -1.03 9.82
C LEU A 321 9.89 -1.43 10.46
N ILE A 322 9.93 -2.41 11.38
CA ILE A 322 11.14 -2.81 12.12
C ILE A 322 12.31 -3.18 11.20
N THR A 323 12.04 -3.89 10.11
CA THR A 323 13.05 -4.28 9.11
C THR A 323 13.66 -3.06 8.40
N LEU A 324 12.85 -2.04 8.12
CA LEU A 324 13.31 -0.79 7.50
C LEU A 324 14.15 0.04 8.47
N TYR A 325 13.74 0.13 9.73
CA TYR A 325 14.49 0.84 10.77
C TYR A 325 15.84 0.17 11.02
N ARG A 326 15.85 -1.17 11.10
CA ARG A 326 17.06 -2.01 11.16
C ARG A 326 17.99 -1.80 9.96
N GLN A 327 17.47 -1.79 8.73
CA GLN A 327 18.26 -1.51 7.53
C GLN A 327 18.91 -0.12 7.58
N GLN A 328 18.18 0.88 8.07
CA GLN A 328 18.66 2.27 8.17
C GLN A 328 19.74 2.42 9.24
N HIS A 329 19.53 1.87 10.45
CA HIS A 329 20.55 1.78 11.48
C HIS A 329 21.84 1.11 10.96
N ARG A 330 21.69 -0.07 10.34
CA ARG A 330 22.82 -0.82 9.74
C ARG A 330 23.46 -0.13 8.52
N ALA A 331 22.77 0.80 7.85
CA ALA A 331 23.39 1.65 6.82
C ALA A 331 24.30 2.70 7.48
N VAL A 332 23.78 3.47 8.44
CA VAL A 332 24.54 4.51 9.15
C VAL A 332 25.75 3.93 9.90
N ILE A 333 25.61 2.74 10.51
CA ILE A 333 26.70 2.07 11.25
C ILE A 333 27.78 1.48 10.35
N ARG A 334 27.48 1.14 9.08
CA ARG A 334 28.51 0.70 8.11
C ARG A 334 29.49 1.80 7.75
N GLU A 335 29.04 3.06 7.75
CA GLU A 335 29.89 4.25 7.62
C GLU A 335 30.69 4.57 8.92
N GLY A 336 30.51 3.75 9.97
CA GLY A 336 31.26 3.79 11.22
C GLY A 336 30.56 4.57 12.34
N LYS A 337 31.00 4.34 13.59
CA LYS A 337 30.45 4.99 14.79
C LYS A 337 30.51 6.54 14.73
N ASP A 338 31.49 7.10 14.03
CA ASP A 338 31.58 8.55 13.82
C ASP A 338 30.60 9.09 12.78
N ALA A 339 30.13 8.27 11.82
CA ALA A 339 29.01 8.62 10.96
C ALA A 339 27.68 8.59 11.72
N TYR A 340 27.48 7.59 12.58
CA TYR A 340 26.31 7.57 13.49
C TYR A 340 26.28 8.77 14.43
N PHE A 341 27.42 9.15 15.05
CA PHE A 341 27.45 10.35 15.88
C PHE A 341 27.10 11.62 15.08
N LYS A 342 27.58 11.77 13.83
CA LYS A 342 27.20 12.90 12.96
C LYS A 342 25.69 12.88 12.66
N TYR A 343 25.14 11.74 12.28
CA TYR A 343 23.70 11.54 12.04
C TYR A 343 22.88 11.98 13.26
N TRP A 344 23.15 11.39 14.43
CA TRP A 344 22.51 11.74 15.72
C TRP A 344 22.66 13.23 16.07
N MET A 345 23.85 13.81 15.83
CA MET A 345 24.14 15.23 16.10
C MET A 345 23.35 16.18 15.20
N HIS A 346 22.98 15.81 13.96
CA HIS A 346 22.11 16.65 13.13
C HIS A 346 20.73 16.84 13.77
N PHE A 347 20.13 15.76 14.29
CA PHE A 347 18.85 15.82 15.01
C PHE A 347 18.99 16.59 16.34
N TYR A 348 20.09 16.37 17.07
CA TYR A 348 20.39 17.12 18.28
C TYR A 348 20.47 18.63 18.00
N VAL A 349 21.29 19.06 17.04
CA VAL A 349 21.49 20.49 16.75
C VAL A 349 20.22 21.14 16.20
N ALA A 350 19.41 20.44 15.39
CA ALA A 350 18.13 20.95 14.90
C ALA A 350 17.11 21.17 16.04
N LEU A 351 17.01 20.22 16.98
CA LEU A 351 16.06 20.32 18.10
C LEU A 351 16.56 21.20 19.26
N PHE A 352 17.88 21.33 19.46
CA PHE A 352 18.48 21.95 20.65
C PHE A 352 19.30 23.22 20.39
N GLY A 353 19.72 23.50 19.15
CA GLY A 353 20.36 24.76 18.75
C GLY A 353 21.83 24.92 19.15
N ASP A 354 22.40 23.98 19.90
CA ASP A 354 23.82 23.92 20.26
C ASP A 354 24.37 22.51 20.04
N ALA A 355 25.64 22.41 19.66
CA ALA A 355 26.38 21.15 19.53
C ALA A 355 27.24 20.84 20.78
N LYS A 356 27.56 21.82 21.63
CA LYS A 356 28.48 21.64 22.77
C LYS A 356 27.96 20.68 23.84
N SER A 357 26.64 20.58 23.97
CA SER A 357 25.95 19.65 24.89
C SER A 357 25.69 18.26 24.29
N ALA A 358 26.02 18.04 23.01
CA ALA A 358 25.84 16.75 22.34
C ALA A 358 26.84 15.70 22.87
N ASN A 359 26.35 14.75 23.66
CA ASN A 359 27.20 13.73 24.30
C ASN A 359 27.48 12.55 23.35
N LYS A 360 28.68 12.53 22.74
CA LYS A 360 29.14 11.44 21.86
C LYS A 360 29.07 10.05 22.53
N LYS A 361 29.36 9.93 23.84
CA LYS A 361 29.25 8.65 24.53
C LYS A 361 27.80 8.15 24.56
N ARG A 362 26.84 9.01 24.93
CA ARG A 362 25.41 8.66 24.93
C ARG A 362 24.93 8.28 23.53
N ALA A 363 25.26 9.08 22.51
CA ALA A 363 24.89 8.80 21.13
C ALA A 363 25.36 7.40 20.66
N LEU A 364 26.57 6.97 21.05
CA LEU A 364 27.06 5.63 20.73
C LEU A 364 26.42 4.53 21.57
N GLN A 365 26.05 4.79 22.82
CA GLN A 365 25.25 3.86 23.63
C GLN A 365 23.83 3.69 23.05
N THR A 366 23.19 4.77 22.61
CA THR A 366 21.91 4.73 21.86
C THR A 366 22.06 3.91 20.58
N ALA A 367 23.19 4.01 19.86
CA ALA A 367 23.46 3.21 18.68
C ALA A 367 23.58 1.71 18.99
N ASP A 368 24.42 1.35 19.96
CA ASP A 368 24.64 -0.05 20.34
C ASP A 368 23.35 -0.71 20.87
N MET A 369 22.52 0.05 21.58
CA MET A 369 21.17 -0.36 22.02
C MET A 369 20.16 -0.50 20.87
N GLU A 370 20.15 0.46 19.93
CA GLU A 370 19.24 0.43 18.78
C GLU A 370 19.50 -0.80 17.90
N GLY A 371 20.77 -1.11 17.64
CA GLY A 371 21.18 -2.29 16.88
C GLY A 371 20.73 -3.60 17.53
N ASP A 372 20.97 -3.76 18.84
CA ASP A 372 20.61 -4.96 19.59
C ASP A 372 19.09 -5.16 19.71
N ILE A 373 18.31 -4.10 19.93
CA ILE A 373 16.83 -4.15 19.89
C ILE A 373 16.34 -4.60 18.51
N PHE A 374 16.82 -3.95 17.44
CA PHE A 374 16.38 -4.23 16.08
C PHE A 374 16.80 -5.61 15.59
N ASP A 375 17.99 -6.11 15.95
CA ASP A 375 18.42 -7.47 15.65
C ASP A 375 17.61 -8.50 16.45
N THR A 376 17.42 -8.30 17.77
CA THR A 376 16.65 -9.23 18.62
C THR A 376 15.19 -9.37 18.15
N ILE A 377 14.53 -8.26 17.74
CA ILE A 377 13.16 -8.32 17.20
C ILE A 377 13.12 -8.95 15.80
N TYR A 378 14.12 -8.68 14.95
CA TYR A 378 14.19 -9.26 13.61
C TYR A 378 14.40 -10.78 13.63
N GLU A 379 15.26 -11.30 14.52
CA GLU A 379 15.45 -12.75 14.70
C GLU A 379 14.15 -13.44 15.13
N ALA A 380 13.42 -12.85 16.07
CA ALA A 380 12.11 -13.32 16.50
C ALA A 380 11.05 -13.33 15.39
N LEU A 381 11.25 -12.55 14.33
CA LEU A 381 10.33 -12.36 13.20
C LEU A 381 10.61 -13.25 11.99
N TYR A 382 11.89 -13.52 11.71
CA TYR A 382 12.33 -14.18 10.46
C TYR A 382 13.11 -15.47 10.68
N VAL A 383 13.65 -15.72 11.86
CA VAL A 383 14.41 -16.94 12.20
C VAL A 383 13.59 -17.87 13.10
N SER A 384 12.83 -17.33 14.05
CA SER A 384 12.01 -18.11 14.98
C SER A 384 10.75 -18.70 14.33
N PRO A 385 10.31 -19.92 14.73
CA PRO A 385 9.05 -20.50 14.26
C PRO A 385 7.83 -19.62 14.57
N LYS A 386 7.04 -19.30 13.54
CA LYS A 386 5.84 -18.47 13.67
C LYS A 386 4.67 -19.29 14.20
N TYR A 387 4.41 -19.15 15.51
CA TYR A 387 3.21 -19.67 16.16
C TYR A 387 2.27 -18.51 16.50
N SER A 388 1.11 -18.45 15.83
CA SER A 388 0.03 -17.53 16.18
C SER A 388 -0.78 -18.09 17.35
N ALA A 389 -1.19 -17.24 18.29
CA ALA A 389 -1.88 -17.64 19.51
C ALA A 389 -3.09 -16.74 19.80
N VAL A 390 -4.09 -17.33 20.49
CA VAL A 390 -5.30 -16.65 20.94
C VAL A 390 -5.58 -17.10 22.37
N PHE A 391 -5.62 -16.15 23.31
CA PHE A 391 -5.70 -16.38 24.77
C PHE A 391 -6.34 -15.16 25.45
N LEU A 392 -6.52 -15.14 26.76
CA LEU A 392 -7.13 -14.00 27.47
C LEU A 392 -6.06 -13.03 27.99
N ILE A 393 -6.41 -11.78 28.31
CA ILE A 393 -5.44 -10.81 28.87
C ILE A 393 -4.85 -11.34 30.20
N GLU A 394 -5.61 -12.10 30.98
CA GLU A 394 -5.08 -12.81 32.17
C GLU A 394 -3.93 -13.79 31.88
N ASP A 395 -3.92 -14.45 30.70
CA ASP A 395 -2.87 -15.41 30.31
C ASP A 395 -1.59 -14.76 29.74
N LEU A 396 -1.59 -13.44 29.49
CA LEU A 396 -0.54 -12.77 28.72
C LEU A 396 0.86 -12.88 29.33
N GLU A 397 0.97 -13.00 30.65
CA GLU A 397 2.24 -13.26 31.34
C GLU A 397 2.88 -14.61 31.01
N MET A 398 2.12 -15.61 30.55
CA MET A 398 2.66 -16.89 30.05
C MET A 398 3.52 -16.70 28.78
N TYR A 399 3.27 -15.62 28.04
CA TYR A 399 4.02 -15.23 26.84
C TYR A 399 4.98 -14.07 27.07
N THR A 400 4.86 -13.36 28.20
CA THR A 400 5.60 -12.13 28.51
C THR A 400 6.19 -12.18 29.92
N ALA A 401 7.07 -13.15 30.17
CA ALA A 401 7.80 -13.27 31.44
C ALA A 401 8.38 -11.91 31.90
N HIS A 402 8.38 -11.66 33.21
CA HIS A 402 8.72 -10.36 33.83
C HIS A 402 7.73 -9.20 33.57
N ILE A 403 6.68 -9.38 32.74
CA ILE A 403 5.59 -8.43 32.55
C ILE A 403 4.25 -9.11 32.91
N ASN A 404 3.83 -8.99 34.16
CA ASN A 404 2.58 -9.61 34.62
C ASN A 404 1.33 -9.07 33.89
N SER A 405 0.29 -9.90 33.82
CA SER A 405 -0.95 -9.60 33.07
C SER A 405 -1.69 -8.36 33.59
N ARG A 406 -1.56 -8.04 34.89
CA ARG A 406 -2.11 -6.80 35.47
C ARG A 406 -1.41 -5.55 34.93
N ARG A 407 -0.06 -5.55 34.81
CA ARG A 407 0.69 -4.44 34.22
C ARG A 407 0.30 -4.24 32.76
N TRP A 408 0.17 -5.32 31.99
CA TRP A 408 -0.36 -5.23 30.62
C TRP A 408 -1.76 -4.63 30.59
N LEU A 409 -2.71 -5.15 31.37
CA LEU A 409 -4.08 -4.62 31.40
C LEU A 409 -4.11 -3.14 31.78
N GLN A 410 -3.32 -2.72 32.78
CA GLN A 410 -3.19 -1.31 33.18
C GLN A 410 -2.65 -0.43 32.04
N GLN A 411 -1.57 -0.84 31.36
CA GLN A 411 -0.98 -0.05 30.29
C GLN A 411 -1.81 -0.07 29.01
N LEU A 412 -2.57 -1.14 28.75
CA LEU A 412 -3.56 -1.20 27.68
C LEU A 412 -4.79 -0.32 27.98
N GLN A 413 -5.31 -0.32 29.22
CA GLN A 413 -6.40 0.57 29.66
C GLN A 413 -6.01 2.05 29.73
N GLY A 414 -4.73 2.37 29.97
CA GLY A 414 -4.21 3.73 30.06
C GLY A 414 -3.69 4.27 28.73
N GLY A 415 -3.09 3.41 27.90
CA GLY A 415 -2.54 3.74 26.59
C GLY A 415 -3.53 3.61 25.43
N THR A 416 -4.75 3.14 25.65
CA THR A 416 -5.82 3.13 24.63
C THR A 416 -7.05 3.90 25.12
N ALA A 417 -7.67 4.71 24.25
CA ALA A 417 -8.84 5.53 24.58
C ALA A 417 -10.17 4.74 24.64
N LEU A 418 -10.11 3.42 24.80
CA LEU A 418 -11.24 2.51 24.57
C LEU A 418 -12.39 2.69 25.58
N ASN A 419 -13.60 2.78 25.03
CA ASN A 419 -14.86 2.78 25.77
C ASN A 419 -15.80 1.71 25.17
N PRO A 420 -16.26 0.69 25.93
CA PRO A 420 -15.90 0.40 27.33
C PRO A 420 -14.41 0.06 27.48
N LYS A 421 -13.88 0.21 28.69
CA LYS A 421 -12.48 -0.17 28.98
C LYS A 421 -12.24 -1.67 28.78
N LEU A 422 -10.97 -2.03 28.65
CA LEU A 422 -10.50 -3.43 28.58
C LEU A 422 -10.65 -4.14 29.93
N THR A 423 -10.77 -5.46 29.87
CA THR A 423 -10.87 -6.39 31.01
C THR A 423 -9.85 -7.52 30.88
N ASP A 424 -9.56 -8.22 31.97
CA ASP A 424 -8.79 -9.47 31.95
C ASP A 424 -9.41 -10.55 31.02
N GLN A 425 -10.75 -10.53 30.89
CA GLN A 425 -11.54 -11.39 30.01
C GLN A 425 -11.62 -10.95 28.53
N ASP A 426 -11.01 -9.82 28.15
CA ASP A 426 -10.80 -9.50 26.73
C ASP A 426 -9.73 -10.42 26.13
N VAL A 427 -9.81 -10.63 24.81
CA VAL A 427 -8.96 -11.61 24.10
C VAL A 427 -7.68 -10.94 23.61
N VAL A 428 -6.53 -11.63 23.75
CA VAL A 428 -5.31 -11.30 23.01
C VAL A 428 -5.20 -12.21 21.81
N VAL A 429 -4.95 -11.63 20.63
CA VAL A 429 -4.56 -12.32 19.42
C VAL A 429 -3.14 -11.90 19.09
N THR A 430 -2.25 -12.85 18.82
CA THR A 430 -0.92 -12.54 18.27
C THR A 430 -0.61 -13.39 17.06
N THR A 431 -0.01 -12.78 16.04
CA THR A 431 0.49 -13.49 14.86
C THR A 431 1.75 -14.29 15.18
N ASN A 432 2.49 -13.92 16.24
CA ASN A 432 3.75 -14.55 16.63
C ASN A 432 3.97 -14.47 18.15
N ALA A 433 3.64 -15.53 18.88
CA ALA A 433 3.81 -15.60 20.32
C ALA A 433 5.28 -15.71 20.78
N HIS A 434 6.22 -16.02 19.87
CA HIS A 434 7.66 -15.93 20.18
C HIS A 434 8.11 -14.46 20.28
N PHE A 435 7.54 -13.57 19.47
CA PHE A 435 7.84 -12.15 19.55
C PHE A 435 7.42 -11.53 20.90
N LEU A 436 6.32 -11.99 21.51
CA LEU A 436 5.94 -11.56 22.87
C LEU A 436 7.02 -11.93 23.91
N LYS A 437 7.63 -13.10 23.78
CA LYS A 437 8.77 -13.51 24.63
C LYS A 437 9.99 -12.61 24.39
N THR A 438 10.22 -12.17 23.15
CA THR A 438 11.25 -11.18 22.82
C THR A 438 10.99 -9.82 23.47
N VAL A 439 9.75 -9.31 23.47
CA VAL A 439 9.40 -8.08 24.19
C VAL A 439 9.74 -8.20 25.69
N ALA A 440 9.39 -9.33 26.31
CA ALA A 440 9.77 -9.64 27.69
C ALA A 440 11.30 -9.68 27.92
N ILE A 441 12.07 -10.31 27.02
CA ILE A 441 13.54 -10.35 27.08
C ILE A 441 14.13 -8.93 27.02
N LEU A 442 13.61 -8.06 26.16
CA LEU A 442 14.06 -6.66 26.08
C LEU A 442 13.73 -5.86 27.34
N PHE A 443 12.53 -6.02 27.90
CA PHE A 443 12.14 -5.41 29.18
C PHE A 443 12.91 -5.93 30.41
N ASN A 444 13.56 -7.09 30.30
CA ASN A 444 14.48 -7.61 31.33
C ASN A 444 15.96 -7.27 31.04
N ARG A 445 16.31 -6.92 29.80
CA ARG A 445 17.67 -6.53 29.38
C ARG A 445 17.97 -5.05 29.65
N TYR A 446 16.98 -4.19 29.48
CA TYR A 446 17.13 -2.73 29.57
C TYR A 446 16.33 -2.16 30.73
N THR A 447 16.80 -1.04 31.30
CA THR A 447 16.02 -0.31 32.30
C THR A 447 14.86 0.43 31.63
N ASN A 448 13.87 0.82 32.43
CA ASN A 448 12.77 1.69 32.00
C ASN A 448 13.29 2.97 31.32
N ASP A 449 14.36 3.55 31.85
CA ASP A 449 14.93 4.81 31.38
C ASP A 449 15.70 4.63 30.06
N ASP A 450 16.41 3.52 29.89
CA ASP A 450 17.04 3.17 28.60
C ASP A 450 15.99 3.03 27.49
N ILE A 451 14.88 2.33 27.78
CA ILE A 451 13.79 2.13 26.81
C ILE A 451 13.14 3.47 26.46
N LEU A 452 12.93 4.37 27.43
CA LEU A 452 12.40 5.71 27.16
C LEU A 452 13.38 6.60 26.37
N ASP A 453 14.70 6.51 26.58
CA ASP A 453 15.68 7.20 25.74
C ASP A 453 15.68 6.67 24.30
N PHE A 454 15.61 5.34 24.13
CA PHE A 454 15.44 4.70 22.83
C PHE A 454 14.14 5.17 22.14
N LEU A 455 12.99 5.14 22.81
CA LEU A 455 11.70 5.56 22.23
C LEU A 455 11.70 7.04 21.86
N GLY A 456 12.32 7.89 22.69
CA GLY A 456 12.49 9.32 22.40
C GLY A 456 13.41 9.56 21.20
N TRP A 457 14.49 8.77 21.06
CA TRP A 457 15.34 8.79 19.87
C TRP A 457 14.60 8.32 18.61
N GLN A 458 13.86 7.20 18.69
CA GLN A 458 13.04 6.71 17.58
C GLN A 458 12.03 7.76 17.13
N PHE A 459 11.30 8.34 18.07
CA PHE A 459 10.33 9.39 17.77
C PHE A 459 11.02 10.62 17.15
N ALA A 460 12.15 11.07 17.70
CA ALA A 460 12.93 12.16 17.12
C ALA A 460 13.36 11.85 15.68
N GLN A 461 14.05 10.73 15.42
CA GLN A 461 14.61 10.45 14.09
C GLN A 461 13.53 10.16 13.03
N HIS A 462 12.36 9.63 13.40
CA HIS A 462 11.28 9.32 12.48
C HIS A 462 10.26 10.46 12.29
N TYR A 463 9.96 11.26 13.33
CA TYR A 463 8.90 12.28 13.28
C TYR A 463 9.40 13.73 13.11
N THR A 464 10.70 14.00 13.24
CA THR A 464 11.25 15.33 12.88
C THR A 464 11.55 15.58 11.40
N PRO A 465 11.88 14.60 10.51
CA PRO A 465 12.25 14.92 9.12
C PRO A 465 11.10 15.49 8.27
N VAL A 466 9.85 15.29 8.68
CA VAL A 466 8.71 16.02 8.10
C VAL A 466 8.75 17.51 8.47
N SER A 467 9.24 17.85 9.66
CA SER A 467 9.36 19.20 10.22
C SER A 467 10.67 19.92 9.89
N ASP A 468 11.67 19.24 9.32
CA ASP A 468 12.82 19.87 8.68
C ASP A 468 13.38 19.03 7.51
N SER A 469 13.42 19.63 6.31
CA SER A 469 14.06 19.04 5.14
C SER A 469 15.56 18.78 5.34
N GLY A 470 16.25 19.54 6.21
CA GLY A 470 17.64 19.31 6.59
C GLY A 470 17.86 17.96 7.28
N LEU A 471 16.87 17.48 8.04
CA LEU A 471 16.94 16.18 8.70
C LEU A 471 16.64 15.01 7.75
N LEU A 472 15.88 15.23 6.66
CA LEU A 472 15.85 14.29 5.53
C LEU A 472 17.22 14.23 4.83
N VAL A 473 17.94 15.34 4.69
CA VAL A 473 19.31 15.33 4.14
C VAL A 473 20.26 14.58 5.06
N ALA A 474 20.19 14.79 6.39
CA ALA A 474 20.98 14.02 7.34
C ALA A 474 20.70 12.50 7.26
N ARG A 475 19.46 12.11 6.96
CA ARG A 475 19.01 10.71 6.83
C ARG A 475 19.37 10.04 5.50
N TYR A 476 19.44 10.81 4.41
CA TYR A 476 19.67 10.30 3.05
C TYR A 476 21.01 10.76 2.44
N GLY A 477 21.89 11.38 3.23
CA GLY A 477 23.20 11.88 2.80
C GLY A 477 23.15 13.17 1.98
N ASP A 478 22.23 13.30 1.02
CA ASP A 478 22.18 14.43 0.10
C ASP A 478 20.76 14.98 -0.21
N ARG A 479 20.74 16.20 -0.75
CA ARG A 479 19.52 17.00 -0.99
C ARG A 479 18.70 16.58 -2.22
N ARG A 480 19.31 15.96 -3.24
CA ARG A 480 18.60 15.37 -4.38
C ARG A 480 17.87 14.12 -3.92
N THR A 481 18.55 13.21 -3.24
CA THR A 481 17.97 11.95 -2.73
C THR A 481 16.88 12.23 -1.70
N ALA A 482 17.14 13.09 -0.71
CA ALA A 482 16.15 13.52 0.27
C ALA A 482 14.88 14.14 -0.35
N ARG A 483 15.03 15.00 -1.37
CA ARG A 483 13.87 15.57 -2.10
C ARG A 483 13.11 14.50 -2.88
N SER A 484 13.83 13.57 -3.51
CA SER A 484 13.26 12.51 -4.33
C SER A 484 12.48 11.48 -3.51
N LEU A 485 12.97 11.12 -2.32
CA LEU A 485 12.34 10.15 -1.42
C LEU A 485 11.23 10.74 -0.53
N ARG A 486 11.12 12.09 -0.42
CA ARG A 486 10.16 12.73 0.49
C ARG A 486 8.70 12.24 0.34
N PRO A 487 8.12 12.05 -0.86
CA PRO A 487 6.75 11.53 -0.97
C PRO A 487 6.61 10.09 -0.46
N ALA A 488 7.58 9.21 -0.72
CA ALA A 488 7.53 7.84 -0.22
C ALA A 488 7.74 7.77 1.30
N PHE A 489 8.57 8.65 1.88
CA PHE A 489 8.65 8.85 3.33
C PHE A 489 7.31 9.34 3.89
N CYS A 490 6.68 10.32 3.26
CA CYS A 490 5.35 10.81 3.62
C CYS A 490 4.27 9.72 3.60
N GLY A 491 4.27 8.83 2.62
CA GLY A 491 3.41 7.63 2.64
C GLY A 491 3.82 6.67 3.77
N PHE A 492 4.89 5.90 3.56
CA PHE A 492 5.20 4.71 4.36
C PHE A 492 5.47 4.94 5.85
N HIS A 493 5.93 6.13 6.28
CA HIS A 493 6.19 6.40 7.71
C HIS A 493 4.97 6.91 8.47
N PHE A 494 3.93 7.40 7.79
CA PHE A 494 2.79 8.08 8.43
C PHE A 494 1.43 7.60 7.91
N HIS A 495 1.42 6.57 7.06
CA HIS A 495 0.24 5.99 6.41
C HIS A 495 -0.70 7.01 5.77
N ILE A 496 -0.16 8.11 5.25
CA ILE A 496 -0.93 9.14 4.53
C ILE A 496 -1.70 8.49 3.37
N GLU A 497 -1.15 7.46 2.73
CA GLU A 497 -1.85 6.79 1.65
C GLU A 497 -3.15 6.07 2.09
N VAL A 498 -3.39 5.77 3.38
CA VAL A 498 -4.57 4.99 3.81
C VAL A 498 -5.89 5.76 3.64
N PRO A 499 -6.14 6.90 4.32
CA PRO A 499 -7.38 7.66 4.12
C PRO A 499 -7.52 8.16 2.67
N TYR A 500 -6.40 8.41 1.99
CA TYR A 500 -6.36 8.91 0.62
C TYR A 500 -6.64 7.82 -0.41
N LYS A 501 -6.24 6.57 -0.16
CA LYS A 501 -6.71 5.40 -0.92
C LYS A 501 -8.22 5.27 -0.76
N VAL A 502 -8.77 5.35 0.45
CA VAL A 502 -10.22 5.29 0.67
C VAL A 502 -10.94 6.39 -0.11
N PHE A 503 -10.44 7.62 -0.08
CA PHE A 503 -11.00 8.74 -0.85
C PHE A 503 -10.83 8.59 -2.38
N LEU A 504 -9.62 8.30 -2.89
CA LEU A 504 -9.38 8.10 -4.31
C LEU A 504 -10.16 6.94 -4.90
N LEU A 505 -10.23 5.82 -4.18
CA LEU A 505 -11.01 4.67 -4.63
C LEU A 505 -12.48 5.10 -4.68
N SER A 506 -13.01 5.78 -3.66
CA SER A 506 -14.38 6.29 -3.69
C SER A 506 -14.64 7.22 -4.89
N LEU A 507 -13.74 8.17 -5.18
CA LEU A 507 -13.82 9.02 -6.38
C LEU A 507 -13.75 8.22 -7.69
N ARG A 508 -12.75 7.33 -7.87
CA ARG A 508 -12.52 6.58 -9.12
C ARG A 508 -13.59 5.52 -9.34
N PHE A 509 -14.10 4.86 -8.30
CA PHE A 509 -15.24 3.95 -8.39
C PHE A 509 -16.54 4.68 -8.70
N ALA A 510 -16.79 5.86 -8.12
CA ALA A 510 -17.98 6.66 -8.42
C ALA A 510 -17.98 7.27 -9.83
N SER A 511 -16.80 7.60 -10.38
CA SER A 511 -16.67 8.32 -11.66
C SER A 511 -16.30 7.46 -12.86
N ARG A 512 -15.78 6.23 -12.69
CA ARG A 512 -15.26 5.42 -13.81
C ARG A 512 -15.69 3.95 -13.85
N LEU A 513 -16.09 3.32 -12.74
CA LEU A 513 -16.46 1.90 -12.77
C LEU A 513 -17.95 1.71 -13.05
N THR A 514 -18.26 1.25 -14.26
CA THR A 514 -19.61 0.96 -14.71
C THR A 514 -20.19 -0.27 -14.01
N GLN A 515 -21.48 -0.52 -14.22
CA GLN A 515 -22.11 -1.76 -13.79
C GLN A 515 -21.61 -2.97 -14.62
N SER A 516 -21.35 -2.78 -15.91
CA SER A 516 -20.74 -3.78 -16.79
C SER A 516 -19.33 -4.19 -16.37
N ASP A 517 -18.49 -3.26 -15.89
CA ASP A 517 -17.15 -3.58 -15.37
C ASP A 517 -17.25 -4.48 -14.14
N LYS A 518 -18.21 -4.21 -13.25
CA LYS A 518 -18.48 -5.05 -12.08
C LYS A 518 -18.89 -6.46 -12.52
N GLU A 519 -19.86 -6.58 -13.42
CA GLU A 519 -20.37 -7.86 -13.91
C GLU A 519 -19.29 -8.69 -14.62
N LEU A 520 -18.40 -8.05 -15.38
CA LEU A 520 -17.25 -8.72 -16.01
C LEU A 520 -16.27 -9.30 -14.97
N VAL A 521 -15.96 -8.55 -13.91
CA VAL A 521 -15.00 -8.99 -12.89
C VAL A 521 -15.60 -10.00 -11.91
N ASP A 522 -16.86 -9.83 -11.51
CA ASP A 522 -17.60 -10.83 -10.73
C ASP A 522 -17.67 -12.17 -11.51
N ALA A 523 -18.05 -12.13 -12.78
CA ALA A 523 -18.08 -13.33 -13.65
C ALA A 523 -16.68 -13.88 -13.99
N GLY A 524 -15.61 -13.12 -13.76
CA GLY A 524 -14.23 -13.59 -13.80
C GLY A 524 -13.84 -14.32 -12.52
N PHE A 525 -14.23 -13.78 -11.36
CA PHE A 525 -14.02 -14.39 -10.05
C PHE A 525 -14.79 -15.71 -9.89
N ASP A 526 -16.05 -15.77 -10.33
CA ASP A 526 -16.85 -17.00 -10.28
C ASP A 526 -16.21 -18.14 -11.10
N ARG A 527 -15.56 -17.82 -12.22
CA ARG A 527 -14.76 -18.79 -13.00
C ARG A 527 -13.52 -19.23 -12.24
N LEU A 528 -12.79 -18.32 -11.61
CA LEU A 528 -11.61 -18.66 -10.79
C LEU A 528 -11.98 -19.57 -9.61
N VAL A 529 -13.08 -19.27 -8.91
CA VAL A 529 -13.62 -20.12 -7.83
C VAL A 529 -14.05 -21.49 -8.37
N SER A 530 -14.75 -21.53 -9.51
CA SER A 530 -15.20 -22.78 -10.14
C SER A 530 -14.01 -23.68 -10.56
N THR A 531 -12.99 -23.10 -11.19
CA THR A 531 -11.76 -23.82 -11.58
C THR A 531 -10.97 -24.27 -10.35
N ALA A 532 -10.87 -23.45 -9.30
CA ALA A 532 -10.23 -23.86 -8.05
C ALA A 532 -10.99 -25.02 -7.37
N VAL A 533 -12.32 -25.01 -7.38
CA VAL A 533 -13.16 -26.12 -6.88
C VAL A 533 -12.96 -27.37 -7.74
N TYR A 534 -12.86 -27.26 -9.07
CA TYR A 534 -12.52 -28.39 -9.93
C TYR A 534 -11.16 -29.01 -9.52
N LEU A 535 -10.11 -28.20 -9.45
CA LEU A 535 -8.74 -28.65 -9.12
C LEU A 535 -8.63 -29.22 -7.69
N VAL A 536 -9.43 -28.73 -6.75
CA VAL A 536 -9.52 -29.32 -5.40
C VAL A 536 -10.21 -30.69 -5.44
N ASN A 537 -11.27 -30.87 -6.22
CA ASN A 537 -11.97 -32.15 -6.30
C ASN A 537 -11.17 -33.22 -7.07
N ASP A 538 -10.42 -32.82 -8.10
CA ASP A 538 -9.52 -33.66 -8.89
C ASP A 538 -8.17 -33.97 -8.18
N SER A 539 -7.90 -33.30 -7.05
CA SER A 539 -6.65 -33.47 -6.30
C SER A 539 -6.48 -34.88 -5.74
N THR A 540 -5.43 -35.58 -6.17
CA THR A 540 -5.05 -36.92 -5.72
C THR A 540 -4.33 -36.95 -4.36
N TRP A 541 -3.79 -35.82 -3.90
CA TRP A 541 -2.99 -35.72 -2.66
C TRP A 541 -3.82 -35.29 -1.44
N LEU A 542 -5.06 -34.84 -1.63
CA LEU A 542 -6.02 -34.59 -0.57
C LEU A 542 -6.88 -35.84 -0.31
N ASP A 543 -7.29 -36.03 0.94
CA ASP A 543 -8.37 -36.97 1.29
C ASP A 543 -9.76 -36.37 0.99
N SER A 544 -10.82 -37.17 1.12
CA SER A 544 -12.20 -36.75 0.83
C SER A 544 -12.76 -35.66 1.76
N GLU A 545 -12.36 -35.64 3.03
CA GLU A 545 -12.82 -34.66 4.02
C GLU A 545 -12.14 -33.32 3.76
N SER A 546 -10.81 -33.33 3.56
CA SER A 546 -10.03 -32.15 3.18
C SER A 546 -10.50 -31.54 1.86
N ARG A 547 -10.86 -32.36 0.84
CA ARG A 547 -11.45 -31.85 -0.42
C ARG A 547 -12.79 -31.17 -0.21
N ALA A 548 -13.66 -31.72 0.65
CA ALA A 548 -14.95 -31.11 0.97
C ALA A 548 -14.77 -29.77 1.71
N LEU A 549 -13.97 -29.74 2.78
CA LEU A 549 -13.67 -28.54 3.56
C LEU A 549 -13.00 -27.44 2.72
N ALA A 550 -12.10 -27.80 1.81
CA ALA A 550 -11.47 -26.86 0.88
C ALA A 550 -12.48 -26.33 -0.16
N THR A 551 -13.34 -27.20 -0.70
CA THR A 551 -14.40 -26.83 -1.65
C THR A 551 -15.40 -25.86 -1.04
N ASP A 552 -15.88 -26.10 0.18
CA ASP A 552 -16.85 -25.22 0.83
C ASP A 552 -16.21 -23.90 1.26
N LYS A 553 -14.93 -23.91 1.64
CA LYS A 553 -14.14 -22.67 1.87
C LYS A 553 -13.97 -21.83 0.59
N LEU A 554 -13.82 -22.46 -0.58
CA LEU A 554 -13.76 -21.78 -1.87
C LEU A 554 -15.14 -21.22 -2.28
N ARG A 555 -16.21 -22.00 -2.14
CA ARG A 555 -17.60 -21.56 -2.40
C ARG A 555 -18.04 -20.41 -1.48
N ALA A 556 -17.50 -20.35 -0.27
CA ALA A 556 -17.75 -19.27 0.69
C ALA A 556 -16.82 -18.04 0.49
N ALA A 557 -15.97 -18.01 -0.55
CA ALA A 557 -15.14 -16.85 -0.85
C ALA A 557 -15.97 -15.72 -1.48
N SER A 558 -15.82 -14.49 -0.98
CA SER A 558 -16.54 -13.31 -1.48
C SER A 558 -15.57 -12.25 -2.02
N LEU A 559 -15.74 -11.85 -3.28
CA LEU A 559 -15.03 -10.70 -3.83
C LEU A 559 -15.56 -9.39 -3.24
N ARG A 560 -14.68 -8.39 -3.08
CA ARG A 560 -15.04 -7.02 -2.65
C ARG A 560 -14.27 -5.98 -3.47
N LEU A 561 -14.84 -5.56 -4.59
CA LEU A 561 -14.23 -4.59 -5.49
C LEU A 561 -14.37 -3.15 -5.00
N ARG A 562 -15.60 -2.72 -4.71
CA ARG A 562 -15.90 -1.33 -4.32
C ARG A 562 -15.51 -1.07 -2.86
N PRO A 563 -15.07 0.16 -2.51
CA PRO A 563 -15.03 0.58 -1.10
C PRO A 563 -16.42 0.43 -0.46
N PRO A 564 -16.51 0.16 0.86
CA PRO A 564 -17.79 0.13 1.57
C PRO A 564 -18.65 1.37 1.26
N ALA A 565 -19.94 1.15 0.97
CA ALA A 565 -20.83 2.20 0.46
C ALA A 565 -20.91 3.45 1.36
N LYS A 566 -20.58 3.35 2.66
CA LYS A 566 -20.45 4.52 3.53
C LYS A 566 -19.44 5.55 3.02
N PHE A 567 -18.38 5.16 2.33
CA PHE A 567 -17.36 6.07 1.78
C PHE A 567 -17.75 6.69 0.42
N LEU A 568 -18.88 6.30 -0.15
CA LEU A 568 -19.47 6.90 -1.37
C LEU A 568 -20.48 8.02 -1.04
N ASN A 569 -20.54 8.47 0.23
CA ASN A 569 -21.44 9.51 0.72
C ASN A 569 -20.62 10.65 1.35
N ASP A 570 -20.77 11.85 0.82
CA ASP A 570 -20.05 13.06 1.24
C ASP A 570 -20.19 13.35 2.75
N THR A 571 -21.35 13.11 3.36
CA THR A 571 -21.55 13.35 4.80
C THR A 571 -20.61 12.50 5.65
N ASN A 572 -20.53 11.20 5.35
CA ASN A 572 -19.68 10.25 6.06
C ASN A 572 -18.19 10.50 5.77
N MET A 573 -17.86 11.10 4.61
CA MET A 573 -16.49 11.46 4.26
C MET A 573 -16.05 12.75 4.93
N GLU A 574 -16.93 13.75 5.08
CA GLU A 574 -16.63 14.96 5.87
C GLU A 574 -16.48 14.66 7.37
N GLU A 575 -17.22 13.68 7.89
CA GLU A 575 -17.05 13.09 9.24
C GLU A 575 -15.67 12.40 9.37
N LEU A 576 -15.35 11.43 8.51
CA LEU A 576 -14.06 10.74 8.48
C LEU A 576 -12.86 11.69 8.34
N PHE A 577 -13.04 12.82 7.66
CA PHE A 577 -12.03 13.86 7.48
C PHE A 577 -12.21 15.07 8.42
N GLN A 578 -12.96 14.97 9.53
CA GLN A 578 -13.18 16.11 10.44
C GLN A 578 -11.90 16.55 11.17
N ALA A 579 -10.99 15.61 11.48
CA ALA A 579 -9.68 15.93 12.02
C ALA A 579 -8.78 16.71 11.04
N PHE A 580 -8.93 16.47 9.73
CA PHE A 580 -7.96 16.84 8.71
C PHE A 580 -7.96 18.36 8.47
N PRO A 581 -6.79 18.97 8.18
CA PRO A 581 -6.68 20.42 8.07
C PRO A 581 -7.28 20.92 6.75
N GLU A 582 -8.06 21.99 6.79
CA GLU A 582 -8.59 22.64 5.58
C GLU A 582 -7.49 23.23 4.67
N LYS A 583 -6.34 23.56 5.26
CA LYS A 583 -5.25 24.31 4.62
C LYS A 583 -3.90 23.77 5.07
N LYS A 584 -2.93 23.82 4.16
CA LYS A 584 -1.54 23.43 4.40
C LYS A 584 -0.97 24.06 5.68
N THR A 585 -0.33 23.26 6.51
CA THR A 585 0.21 23.65 7.83
C THR A 585 1.45 22.81 8.18
N ALA A 586 1.94 22.91 9.40
CA ALA A 586 3.02 22.10 9.95
C ALA A 586 2.57 20.63 10.09
N PHE A 587 3.22 19.70 9.38
CA PHE A 587 2.72 18.31 9.28
C PHE A 587 2.66 17.57 10.62
N TRP A 588 3.63 17.78 11.53
CA TRP A 588 3.60 17.15 12.86
C TRP A 588 2.37 17.57 13.70
N ARG A 589 1.81 18.77 13.48
CA ARG A 589 0.57 19.23 14.15
C ARG A 589 -0.67 18.52 13.62
N ILE A 590 -0.60 18.06 12.37
CA ILE A 590 -1.64 17.22 11.78
C ILE A 590 -1.61 15.84 12.43
N LEU A 591 -0.44 15.22 12.56
CA LEU A 591 -0.28 13.94 13.26
C LEU A 591 -0.82 14.02 14.69
N HIS A 592 -0.52 15.11 15.42
CA HIS A 592 -1.04 15.36 16.78
C HIS A 592 -2.56 15.42 16.85
N LYS A 593 -3.26 15.93 15.83
CA LYS A 593 -4.73 15.97 15.83
C LYS A 593 -5.33 14.64 15.33
N ILE A 594 -4.79 14.09 14.25
CA ILE A 594 -5.38 12.96 13.53
C ILE A 594 -5.14 11.61 14.21
N ALA A 595 -3.94 11.34 14.74
CA ALA A 595 -3.60 9.99 15.19
C ALA A 595 -4.48 9.47 16.34
N PRO A 596 -4.86 10.29 17.35
CA PRO A 596 -5.81 9.88 18.38
C PRO A 596 -7.23 9.64 17.86
N GLU A 597 -7.64 10.29 16.76
CA GLU A 597 -8.95 10.04 16.12
C GLU A 597 -8.92 8.74 15.29
N LEU A 598 -7.86 8.51 14.48
CA LEU A 598 -7.68 7.28 13.68
C LEU A 598 -7.60 5.98 14.51
N SER A 599 -7.29 6.07 15.80
CA SER A 599 -7.25 4.91 16.70
C SER A 599 -8.64 4.43 17.16
N ASN A 600 -9.63 5.33 17.18
CA ASN A 600 -10.99 5.05 17.65
C ASN A 600 -11.92 4.51 16.54
N ASP A 601 -11.56 4.72 15.27
CA ASP A 601 -12.37 4.39 14.08
C ASP A 601 -12.06 3.00 13.46
N GLN A 602 -11.22 2.18 14.11
CA GLN A 602 -10.77 0.84 13.67
C GLN A 602 -11.54 -0.32 14.33
#